data_AF-A0A969NHF7-F1
#
_entry.id   AF-A0A969NHF7-F1
#
_cell.length_a   1.000
_cell.length_b   1.000
_cell.length_c   1.000
_cell.angle_alpha   90.00
_cell.angle_beta   90.00
_cell.angle_gamma   90.00
#
_symmetry.space_group_name_H-M   'P 1'
#
loop_
_entity.id
_entity.type
_entity.pdbx_description
1 polymer ?
#
loop_
_entity_poly.entity_id
_entity_poly.type
_entity_poly.pdbx_seq_one_letter_code
_entity_poly.pdbx_strand_id
1 'polypeptide(L)' 'MTAIFDWLSANYIEAIGTIISIVYLYFSIKQNIWLWPLGLVSSAFYVYIFFIAKIYADMA' A
#
# COMPACT_ATOMS: atom_id res chain seq x y z
N MET A 1 -27.05 -2.31 1.62
CA MET A 1 -26.40 -2.26 0.30
C MET A 1 -25.22 -1.27 0.24
N THR A 2 -25.03 -0.36 1.21
CA THR A 2 -23.93 0.65 1.20
C THR A 2 -22.71 0.26 2.02
N ALA A 3 -22.79 -0.76 2.88
CA ALA A 3 -21.75 -1.10 3.85
C ALA A 3 -20.34 -1.26 3.26
N ILE A 4 -20.23 -1.78 2.03
CA ILE A 4 -18.94 -1.91 1.33
C ILE A 4 -18.36 -0.53 0.98
N PHE A 5 -19.18 0.36 0.44
CA PHE A 5 -18.76 1.73 0.10
C PHE A 5 -18.42 2.55 1.36
N ASP A 6 -19.18 2.35 2.44
CA ASP A 6 -18.93 2.99 3.73
C ASP A 6 -17.59 2.54 4.32
N TRP A 7 -17.31 1.23 4.29
CA TRP A 7 -16.04 0.67 4.75
C TRP A 7 -14.86 1.12 3.89
N LEU A 8 -15.02 1.15 2.56
CA LEU A 8 -13.97 1.58 1.64
C LEU A 8 -13.61 3.06 1.83
N SER A 9 -14.61 3.89 2.10
CA SER A 9 -14.42 5.32 2.36
C SER A 9 -13.73 5.55 3.71
N ALA A 10 -14.04 4.74 4.72
CA ALA A 10 -13.38 4.80 6.03
C ALA A 10 -11.92 4.30 5.98
N ASN A 11 -11.61 3.29 5.15
CA ASN A 11 -10.29 2.64 5.07
C ASN A 11 -9.59 2.86 3.73
N TYR A 12 -9.77 4.05 3.14
CA TYR A 12 -9.26 4.36 1.80
C TYR A 12 -7.73 4.22 1.70
N ILE A 13 -7.01 4.49 2.79
CA ILE A 13 -5.54 4.34 2.87
C ILE A 13 -5.10 2.88 2.76
N GLU A 14 -5.82 1.94 3.38
CA GLU A 14 -5.52 0.50 3.27
C GLU A 14 -5.78 -0.01 1.85
N ALA A 15 -6.87 0.45 1.24
CA ALA A 15 -7.21 0.12 -0.14
C ALA A 15 -6.13 0.65 -1.12
N ILE A 16 -5.68 1.89 -0.94
CA ILE A 16 -4.59 2.47 -1.74
C ILE A 16 -3.28 1.71 -1.52
N GLY A 17 -2.92 1.41 -0.27
CA GLY A 17 -1.72 0.62 0.05
C GLY A 17 -1.72 -0.77 -0.61
N THR A 18 -2.88 -1.43 -0.62
CA THR A 18 -3.06 -2.72 -1.31
C THR A 18 -2.89 -2.60 -2.82
N ILE A 19 -3.49 -1.57 -3.45
CA ILE A 19 -3.34 -1.32 -4.89
C ILE A 19 -1.89 -1.04 -5.26
N ILE A 20 -1.20 -0.19 -4.50
CA ILE A 20 0.23 0.12 -4.70
C ILE A 20 1.08 -1.15 -4.62
N SER A 21 0.78 -2.04 -3.66
CA SER A 21 1.48 -3.32 -3.50
C SER A 21 1.28 -4.26 -4.69
N ILE A 22 0.07 -4.33 -5.24
CA ILE A 22 -0.24 -5.13 -6.43
C ILE A 22 0.48 -4.55 -7.67
N VAL A 23 0.47 -3.23 -7.83
CA VAL A 23 1.17 -2.55 -8.92
C VAL A 23 2.67 -2.81 -8.82
N TYR A 24 3.26 -2.70 -7.63
CA TYR A 24 4.66 -3.03 -7.39
C TYR A 24 4.99 -4.48 -7.81
N LEU A 25 4.15 -5.45 -7.43
CA LEU A 25 4.32 -6.85 -7.82
C LEU A 25 4.33 -7.03 -9.34
N TYR A 26 3.42 -6.34 -10.04
CA TYR A 26 3.35 -6.37 -11.50
C TYR A 26 4.61 -5.81 -12.17
N PHE A 27 5.12 -4.67 -11.69
CA PHE A 27 6.37 -4.09 -12.19
C PHE A 27 7.59 -4.98 -11.88
N SER A 28 7.54 -5.75 -10.79
CA SER A 28 8.55 -6.75 -10.42
C SER A 28 8.67 -7.88 -11.43
N ILE A 29 7.52 -8.43 -11.86
CA ILE A 29 7.48 -9.46 -12.90
C ILE A 29 8.01 -8.91 -14.24
N LYS A 30 7.74 -7.64 -14.53
CA LYS A 30 8.18 -6.98 -15.77
C LYS A 30 9.64 -6.50 -15.79
N GLN A 31 10.39 -6.61 -14.68
CA GLN A 31 11.77 -6.12 -14.55
C GLN A 31 11.98 -4.68 -15.08
N ASN A 32 10.96 -3.84 -14.93
CA ASN A 32 11.00 -2.47 -15.46
C ASN A 32 11.78 -1.56 -14.51
N ILE A 33 12.55 -0.59 -15.04
CA ILE A 33 13.31 0.41 -14.28
C ILE A 33 12.42 1.21 -13.31
N TRP A 34 11.12 1.35 -13.61
CA TRP A 34 10.13 1.97 -12.73
C TRP A 34 9.87 1.23 -11.42
N LEU A 35 10.36 0.00 -11.27
CA LEU A 35 10.30 -0.73 -10.01
C LEU A 35 11.03 0.00 -8.88
N TRP A 36 12.14 0.66 -9.18
CA TRP A 36 12.92 1.39 -8.18
C TRP A 36 12.15 2.51 -7.49
N PRO A 37 11.56 3.49 -8.23
CA PRO A 37 10.75 4.52 -7.60
C PRO A 37 9.46 3.96 -6.98
N LEU A 38 8.83 2.94 -7.59
CA LEU A 38 7.64 2.30 -7.02
C LEU A 38 7.94 1.56 -5.71
N GLY A 39 9.12 0.94 -5.60
CA GLY A 39 9.58 0.29 -4.37
C GLY A 39 9.73 1.29 -3.23
N LEU A 40 10.36 2.44 -3.50
CA LEU A 40 10.48 3.52 -2.51
C LEU A 40 9.13 4.07 -2.08
N VAL A 41 8.21 4.30 -3.02
CA VAL A 41 6.84 4.75 -2.72
C VAL A 41 6.08 3.71 -1.89
N SER A 42 6.18 2.44 -2.26
CA SER A 42 5.55 1.33 -1.54
C SER A 42 6.05 1.25 -0.10
N SER A 43 7.36 1.27 0.13
CA SER A 43 7.95 1.26 1.47
C SER A 43 7.52 2.48 2.30
N ALA A 44 7.47 3.67 1.71
CA ALA A 44 7.00 4.88 2.41
C ALA A 44 5.51 4.77 2.81
N PHE A 45 4.66 4.22 1.93
CA PHE A 45 3.26 3.94 2.26
C PHE A 45 3.13 2.90 3.37
N TYR A 46 3.96 1.85 3.34
CA TYR A 46 4.00 0.83 4.39
C TYR A 46 4.28 1.48 5.74
N VAL A 47 5.38 2.22 5.86
CA VAL A 47 5.75 2.96 7.09
C VAL A 47 4.60 3.85 7.58
N TYR A 48 3.94 4.58 6.67
CA TYR A 48 2.81 5.44 7.02
C TYR A 48 1.60 4.67 7.56
N ILE A 49 1.22 3.56 6.92
CA ILE A 49 0.09 2.71 7.35
C ILE A 49 0.38 2.10 8.71
N PHE A 50 1.56 1.51 8.92
CA PHE A 50 1.95 0.93 10.21
C PHE A 50 2.04 1.97 11.32
N PHE A 51 2.43 3.20 10.98
CA PHE A 51 2.50 4.30 11.93
C PHE A 51 1.11 4.71 12.41
N ILE A 52 0.14 4.79 11.51
CA ILE A 52 -1.27 5.05 11.86
C ILE A 52 -1.87 3.87 12.65
N ALA A 53 -1.59 2.65 12.22
CA ALA A 53 -2.06 1.43 12.89
C ALA A 53 -1.42 1.23 14.27
N LYS A 54 -0.38 1.99 14.62
CA LYS A 54 0.44 1.87 15.84
C LYS A 54 1.07 0.48 16.01
N ILE A 55 1.27 -0.23 14.90
CA ILE A 55 1.93 -1.53 14.84
C ILE A 55 3.39 -1.28 14.50
N TYR A 56 4.14 -0.78 15.49
CA TYR A 56 5.57 -0.45 15.30
C TYR A 56 6.45 -1.69 15.12
N ALA A 57 5.99 -2.86 15.58
CA ALA A 57 6.75 -4.10 15.54
C ALA A 57 6.92 -4.66 14.12
N ASP A 58 6.03 -4.31 13.18
CA ASP A 58 6.00 -4.84 11.80
C ASP A 58 6.52 -3.81 10.77
N MET A 59 7.13 -2.72 11.26
CA MET A 59 7.58 -1.58 10.44
C MET A 59 8.98 -1.78 9.82
N ALA A 60 9.56 -2.98 9.90
CA ALA A 60 10.96 -3.31 9.59
C ALA A 60 11.12 -4.19 8.35
#